data_AF-A0A1L8E369-F1
#
_entry.id   AF-A0A1L8E369-F1
#
_cell.length_a   1.000
_cell.length_b   1.000
_cell.length_c   1.000
_cell.angle_alpha   90.00
_cell.angle_beta   90.00
_cell.angle_gamma   90.00
#
_symmetry.space_group_name_H-M   'P 1'
#
loop_
_entity.id
_entity.type
_entity.pdbx_description
1 polymer ?
#
loop_
_entity_poly.entity_id
_entity_poly.type
_entity_poly.pdbx_seq_one_letter_code
_entity_poly.pdbx_strand_id
1 'polypeptide(L)'
;MPIEGLQQYLHLVINTGNVLNVNKKAGQKPSEELVDCLKATFATPAIDAAKGAPQSGVITRSGDDLREKVGEHERASVKIGAKLFLNTNSKDNLKSAIDTLLDVLGVEYLDNLILAFHPEGRTTNGATTNGSDAEETKEGVMDWSGGHSNAIHDLKVLWKEMEHYANNKKICQLGIADLDVNSLKELHSTSEFHPSIAQINISTCCVVPPPLQEFCQQNDIQLLTHSDPEEILSKEILCTELDVDGFAPKWTIRFQVHVKCRGVLAAKGYVIGANKA
;
A
#
# COMPACT_ATOMS: atom_id res chain seq x y z
N MET A 1 22.65 8.88 9.14
CA MET A 1 23.22 10.24 8.98
C MET A 1 22.06 11.08 8.51
N PRO A 2 21.69 12.15 9.23
CA PRO A 2 20.50 12.92 8.91
C PRO A 2 20.57 13.44 7.47
N ILE A 3 19.47 13.34 6.75
CA ILE A 3 19.37 13.90 5.41
C ILE A 3 19.22 15.42 5.54
N GLU A 4 20.25 16.15 5.14
CA GLU A 4 20.24 17.61 5.24
C GLU A 4 19.18 18.24 4.31
N GLY A 5 18.60 19.36 4.75
CA GLY A 5 17.67 20.15 3.93
C GLY A 5 16.22 19.67 3.93
N LEU A 6 15.86 18.56 4.56
CA LEU A 6 14.47 18.09 4.58
C LEU A 6 13.49 19.08 5.24
N GLN A 7 13.97 19.84 6.23
CA GLN A 7 13.13 20.73 7.03
C GLN A 7 12.50 21.89 6.25
N GLN A 8 13.00 22.19 5.04
CA GLN A 8 12.44 23.21 4.15
C GLN A 8 11.13 22.77 3.48
N TYR A 9 10.85 21.46 3.47
CA TYR A 9 9.67 20.88 2.83
C TYR A 9 8.54 20.68 3.85
N LEU A 10 7.30 20.82 3.39
CA LEU A 10 6.08 20.46 4.11
C LEU A 10 5.58 19.07 3.74
N HIS A 11 5.88 18.63 2.51
CA HIS A 11 5.51 17.33 1.98
C HIS A 11 6.74 16.65 1.39
N LEU A 12 6.88 15.35 1.63
CA LEU A 12 7.95 14.54 1.08
C LEU A 12 7.33 13.36 0.33
N VAL A 13 7.86 13.11 -0.86
CA VAL A 13 7.69 11.83 -1.56
C VAL A 13 9.03 11.11 -1.49
N ILE A 14 9.05 9.91 -0.93
CA ILE A 14 10.24 9.06 -0.89
C ILE A 14 10.01 7.91 -1.86
N ASN A 15 10.81 7.83 -2.90
CA ASN A 15 10.76 6.76 -3.90
C ASN A 15 12.01 5.89 -3.76
N THR A 16 11.82 4.62 -3.41
CA THR A 16 12.94 3.68 -3.26
C THR A 16 13.54 3.24 -4.60
N GLY A 17 12.93 3.61 -5.71
CA GLY A 17 13.35 3.15 -7.03
C GLY A 17 13.17 1.65 -7.19
N ASN A 18 13.95 1.05 -8.09
CA ASN A 18 13.98 -0.40 -8.27
C ASN A 18 14.89 -1.05 -7.22
N VAL A 19 14.32 -1.86 -6.31
CA VAL A 19 15.05 -2.44 -5.18
C VAL A 19 15.48 -3.88 -5.38
N LEU A 20 15.26 -4.47 -6.57
CA LEU A 20 15.60 -5.86 -6.87
C LEU A 20 17.08 -6.19 -6.61
N ASN A 21 17.98 -5.29 -7.00
CA ASN A 21 19.42 -5.49 -6.84
C ASN A 21 19.96 -4.91 -5.52
N VAL A 22 19.13 -4.18 -4.79
CA VAL A 22 19.50 -3.48 -3.56
C VAL A 22 19.23 -4.34 -2.34
N ASN A 23 18.07 -4.99 -2.29
CA ASN A 23 17.73 -5.90 -1.21
C ASN A 23 17.66 -7.35 -1.71
N LYS A 24 18.71 -8.11 -1.42
CA LYS A 24 18.88 -9.52 -1.83
C LYS A 24 18.52 -10.53 -0.73
N LYS A 25 18.07 -10.05 0.43
CA LYS A 25 17.69 -10.93 1.55
C LYS A 25 16.37 -11.63 1.18
N ALA A 26 16.33 -12.95 1.33
CA ALA A 26 15.14 -13.74 1.10
C ALA A 26 14.33 -13.92 2.40
N GLY A 27 13.02 -14.06 2.27
CA GLY A 27 12.13 -14.41 3.40
C GLY A 27 11.91 -13.30 4.43
N GLN A 28 12.25 -12.05 4.10
CA GLN A 28 11.98 -10.90 4.98
C GLN A 28 10.50 -10.61 5.08
N LYS A 29 10.09 -10.05 6.22
CA LYS A 29 8.76 -9.45 6.34
C LYS A 29 8.67 -8.21 5.45
N PRO A 30 7.48 -7.88 4.92
CA PRO A 30 7.28 -6.68 4.11
C PRO A 30 7.74 -5.36 4.73
N SER A 31 7.57 -5.19 6.05
CA SER A 31 8.01 -3.99 6.79
C SER A 31 9.53 -3.92 6.93
N GLU A 32 10.18 -5.05 7.18
CA GLU A 32 11.65 -5.14 7.22
C GLU A 32 12.27 -4.85 5.85
N GLU A 33 11.69 -5.41 4.77
CA GLU A 33 12.12 -5.11 3.40
C GLU A 33 12.00 -3.60 3.11
N LEU A 34 10.87 -2.99 3.48
CA LEU A 34 10.64 -1.55 3.30
C LEU A 34 11.70 -0.71 4.00
N VAL A 35 11.97 -0.99 5.28
CA VAL A 35 12.98 -0.26 6.06
C VAL A 35 14.37 -0.42 5.46
N ASP A 36 14.76 -1.63 5.05
CA ASP A 36 16.05 -1.87 4.38
C ASP A 36 16.16 -1.09 3.05
N CYS A 37 15.08 -1.04 2.26
CA CYS A 37 15.03 -0.29 1.02
C CYS A 37 15.13 1.22 1.24
N LEU A 38 14.48 1.74 2.29
CA LEU A 38 14.58 3.14 2.69
C LEU A 38 15.99 3.51 3.16
N LYS A 39 16.61 2.67 4.01
CA LYS A 39 18.01 2.84 4.43
C LYS A 39 18.96 2.91 3.25
N ALA A 40 18.78 2.03 2.26
CA ALA A 40 19.58 2.06 1.03
C ALA A 40 19.33 3.32 0.17
N THR A 41 18.09 3.80 0.13
CA THR A 41 17.73 5.04 -0.58
C THR A 41 18.41 6.24 0.08
N PHE A 42 18.40 6.30 1.41
CA PHE A 42 18.97 7.39 2.20
C PHE A 42 20.51 7.32 2.33
N ALA A 43 21.13 6.19 2.01
CA ALA A 43 22.58 6.09 1.94
C ALA A 43 23.18 6.89 0.76
N THR A 44 22.41 7.09 -0.32
CA THR A 44 22.83 7.84 -1.51
C THR A 44 21.68 8.71 -2.05
N PRO A 45 21.17 9.67 -1.24
CA PRO A 45 19.94 10.37 -1.55
C PRO A 45 20.17 11.39 -2.67
N ALA A 46 19.26 11.39 -3.65
CA ALA A 46 19.07 12.49 -4.58
C ALA A 46 17.76 13.20 -4.22
N ILE A 47 17.85 14.49 -3.87
CA ILE A 47 16.74 15.28 -3.36
C ILE A 47 16.41 16.38 -4.36
N ASP A 48 15.20 16.35 -4.88
CA ASP A 48 14.69 17.33 -5.84
C ASP A 48 13.45 18.03 -5.29
N ALA A 49 13.20 19.26 -5.73
CA ALA A 49 11.90 19.88 -5.53
C ALA A 49 10.86 19.18 -6.41
N ALA A 50 9.70 18.86 -5.85
CA ALA A 50 8.62 18.23 -6.61
C ALA A 50 8.09 19.20 -7.68
N LYS A 51 7.94 18.70 -8.91
CA LYS A 51 7.44 19.51 -10.03
C LYS A 51 5.99 19.94 -9.76
N GLY A 52 5.73 21.24 -9.81
CA GLY A 52 4.38 21.80 -9.68
C GLY A 52 3.78 21.76 -8.27
N ALA A 53 4.55 21.36 -7.25
CA ALA A 53 4.11 21.33 -5.86
C ALA A 53 5.06 22.16 -4.98
N PRO A 54 4.71 23.42 -4.69
CA PRO A 54 5.51 24.28 -3.80
C PRO A 54 5.71 23.61 -2.43
N GLN A 55 6.92 23.72 -1.87
CA GLN A 55 7.27 23.15 -0.56
C GLN A 55 7.18 21.62 -0.47
N SER A 56 7.14 20.93 -1.62
CA SER A 56 7.22 19.47 -1.68
C SER A 56 8.60 19.02 -2.17
N GLY A 57 9.19 18.04 -1.49
CA GLY A 57 10.47 17.42 -1.85
C GLY A 57 10.26 15.99 -2.33
N VAL A 58 11.10 15.54 -3.27
CA VAL A 58 11.17 14.16 -3.71
C VAL A 58 12.55 13.62 -3.37
N ILE A 59 12.60 12.52 -2.64
CA ILE A 59 13.83 11.79 -2.32
C ILE A 59 13.85 10.53 -3.15
N THR A 60 14.92 10.35 -3.93
CA THR A 60 15.19 9.15 -4.72
C THR A 60 16.57 8.60 -4.38
N ARG A 61 16.85 7.37 -4.82
CA ARG A 61 18.20 6.82 -4.75
C ARG A 61 19.00 7.30 -5.97
N SER A 62 20.21 7.80 -5.75
CA SER A 62 21.11 8.19 -6.84
C SER A 62 21.42 6.99 -7.74
N GLY A 63 21.33 7.17 -9.06
CA GLY A 63 21.55 6.10 -10.03
C GLY A 63 20.44 5.03 -10.05
N ASP A 64 19.21 5.39 -9.65
CA ASP A 64 18.05 4.52 -9.83
C ASP A 64 17.79 4.20 -11.32
N ASP A 65 17.50 2.94 -11.61
CA ASP A 65 17.25 2.40 -12.95
C ASP A 65 15.77 2.06 -13.20
N LEU A 66 14.86 2.46 -12.30
CA LEU A 66 13.45 2.06 -12.34
C LEU A 66 12.77 2.34 -13.67
N ARG A 67 12.88 3.57 -14.19
CA ARG A 67 12.24 3.94 -15.46
C ARG A 67 12.86 3.24 -16.66
N GLU A 68 14.17 3.02 -16.63
CA GLU A 68 14.86 2.24 -17.66
C GLU A 68 14.32 0.80 -17.67
N LYS A 69 14.22 0.17 -16.50
CA LYS A 69 13.70 -1.20 -16.33
C LYS A 69 12.23 -1.34 -16.71
N VAL A 70 11.40 -0.35 -16.38
CA VAL A 70 9.99 -0.32 -16.81
C VAL A 70 9.89 -0.15 -18.33
N GLY A 71 10.80 0.61 -18.95
CA GLY A 71 10.85 0.87 -20.39
C GLY A 71 11.53 -0.20 -21.24
N GLU A 72 12.21 -1.19 -20.64
CA GLU A 72 12.86 -2.32 -21.37
C GLU A 72 11.87 -3.17 -22.15
N HIS A 73 10.59 -3.14 -21.77
CA HIS A 73 9.54 -3.98 -22.31
C HIS A 73 8.36 -3.13 -22.77
N GLU A 74 7.69 -3.54 -23.85
CA GLU A 74 6.45 -2.89 -24.27
C GLU A 74 5.40 -2.94 -23.16
N ARG A 75 4.64 -1.86 -22.96
CA ARG A 75 3.66 -1.75 -21.86
C ARG A 75 2.68 -2.92 -21.81
N ALA A 76 2.25 -3.44 -22.96
CA ALA A 76 1.34 -4.58 -23.05
C ALA A 76 1.96 -5.90 -22.52
N SER A 77 3.28 -6.03 -22.63
CA SER A 77 4.05 -7.22 -22.24
C SER A 77 4.41 -7.27 -20.74
N VAL A 78 4.19 -6.18 -20.01
CA VAL A 78 4.38 -6.11 -18.56
C VAL A 78 3.05 -6.06 -17.80
N LYS A 79 3.05 -6.63 -16.60
CA LYS A 79 1.99 -6.52 -15.60
C LYS A 79 2.50 -5.70 -14.43
N ILE A 80 1.92 -4.53 -14.21
CA ILE A 80 2.25 -3.62 -13.11
C ILE A 80 1.14 -3.72 -12.07
N GLY A 81 1.47 -4.29 -10.91
CA GLY A 81 0.57 -4.39 -9.77
C GLY A 81 1.04 -3.52 -8.61
N ALA A 82 0.10 -2.96 -7.86
CA ALA A 82 0.40 -2.15 -6.70
C ALA A 82 -0.51 -2.49 -5.51
N LYS A 83 0.02 -2.31 -4.29
CA LYS A 83 -0.75 -2.37 -3.04
C LYS A 83 -0.55 -1.06 -2.28
N LEU A 84 -1.65 -0.36 -2.04
CA LEU A 84 -1.70 0.92 -1.35
C LEU A 84 -2.10 0.71 0.11
N PHE A 85 -1.24 1.13 1.03
CA PHE A 85 -1.48 1.15 2.47
C PHE A 85 -1.94 2.55 2.88
N LEU A 86 -3.14 2.62 3.44
CA LEU A 86 -3.76 3.84 3.95
C LEU A 86 -4.30 3.62 5.36
N ASN A 87 -3.84 4.45 6.29
CA ASN A 87 -4.29 4.41 7.68
C ASN A 87 -5.24 5.57 8.04
N THR A 88 -5.72 6.31 7.03
CA THR A 88 -6.67 7.42 7.20
C THR A 88 -7.72 7.42 6.08
N ASN A 89 -8.95 7.82 6.38
CA ASN A 89 -9.98 8.05 5.35
C ASN A 89 -9.68 9.37 4.63
N SER A 90 -8.75 9.35 3.68
CA SER A 90 -8.37 10.53 2.91
C SER A 90 -8.32 10.21 1.41
N LYS A 91 -9.31 10.72 0.68
CA LYS A 91 -9.33 10.66 -0.79
C LYS A 91 -8.13 11.38 -1.40
N ASP A 92 -7.65 12.45 -0.77
CA ASP A 92 -6.51 13.20 -1.27
C ASP A 92 -5.22 12.39 -1.15
N ASN A 93 -5.03 11.66 -0.05
CA ASN A 93 -3.91 10.73 0.09
C ASN A 93 -4.00 9.58 -0.91
N LEU A 94 -5.21 9.05 -1.15
CA LEU A 94 -5.43 8.00 -2.14
C LEU A 94 -5.07 8.49 -3.56
N LYS A 95 -5.56 9.66 -3.97
CA LYS A 95 -5.23 10.29 -5.25
C LYS A 95 -3.74 10.54 -5.38
N SER A 96 -3.17 11.19 -4.36
CA SER A 96 -1.75 11.51 -4.29
C SER A 96 -0.91 10.25 -4.47
N ALA A 97 -1.25 9.14 -3.81
CA ALA A 97 -0.49 7.90 -3.92
C ALA A 97 -0.55 7.31 -5.34
N ILE A 98 -1.74 7.24 -5.94
CA ILE A 98 -1.96 6.65 -7.26
C ILE A 98 -1.28 7.50 -8.34
N ASP A 99 -1.54 8.80 -8.38
CA ASP A 99 -0.97 9.69 -9.40
C ASP A 99 0.55 9.81 -9.24
N THR A 100 1.07 9.82 -8.01
CA THR A 100 2.53 9.81 -7.79
C THR A 100 3.14 8.51 -8.29
N LEU A 101 2.51 7.34 -8.07
CA LEU A 101 3.05 6.08 -8.57
C LEU A 101 3.07 6.04 -10.10
N LEU A 102 2.00 6.50 -10.76
CA LEU A 102 1.94 6.58 -12.23
C LEU A 102 3.06 7.47 -12.79
N ASP A 103 3.30 8.63 -12.18
CA ASP A 103 4.41 9.52 -12.57
C ASP A 103 5.77 8.87 -12.31
N VAL A 104 6.00 8.32 -11.11
CA VAL A 104 7.27 7.65 -10.75
C VAL A 104 7.64 6.57 -11.77
N LEU A 105 6.67 5.71 -12.12
CA LEU A 105 6.86 4.63 -13.09
C LEU A 105 6.87 5.13 -14.55
N GLY A 106 6.35 6.33 -14.82
CA GLY A 106 6.20 6.86 -16.18
C GLY A 106 5.19 6.08 -17.01
N VAL A 107 4.08 5.66 -16.41
CA VAL A 107 3.05 4.84 -17.08
C VAL A 107 1.67 5.48 -16.97
N GLU A 108 0.82 5.20 -17.96
CA GLU A 108 -0.55 5.75 -18.01
C GLU A 108 -1.54 4.97 -17.15
N TYR A 109 -1.26 3.68 -16.89
CA TYR A 109 -2.17 2.80 -16.18
C TYR A 109 -1.47 1.67 -15.43
N LEU A 110 -2.13 1.14 -14.39
CA LEU A 110 -1.77 -0.05 -13.63
C LEU A 110 -2.65 -1.25 -14.03
N ASP A 111 -2.09 -2.46 -14.03
CA ASP A 111 -2.87 -3.67 -14.29
C ASP A 111 -3.74 -4.03 -13.08
N ASN A 112 -3.26 -3.80 -11.85
CA ASN A 112 -4.08 -3.91 -10.63
C ASN A 112 -3.63 -2.95 -9.52
N LEU A 113 -4.60 -2.55 -8.69
CA LEU A 113 -4.36 -1.85 -7.43
C LEU A 113 -5.17 -2.51 -6.31
N ILE A 114 -4.48 -2.92 -5.24
CA ILE A 114 -5.08 -3.46 -4.03
C ILE A 114 -5.03 -2.39 -2.94
N LEU A 115 -6.16 -2.09 -2.32
CA LEU A 115 -6.23 -1.21 -1.15
C LEU A 115 -6.07 -2.04 0.15
N ALA A 116 -5.17 -1.63 1.01
CA ALA A 116 -5.08 -2.03 2.41
C ALA A 116 -5.44 -0.81 3.26
N PHE A 117 -6.67 -0.81 3.79
CA PHE A 117 -7.23 0.31 4.54
C PHE A 117 -7.41 -0.08 6.00
N HIS A 118 -6.57 0.48 6.87
CA HIS A 118 -6.52 0.18 8.30
C HIS A 118 -6.52 1.50 9.10
N PRO A 119 -7.68 2.15 9.29
CA PRO A 119 -7.76 3.48 9.90
C PRO A 119 -7.24 3.53 11.35
N GLU A 120 -6.38 4.51 11.66
CA GLU A 120 -5.82 4.75 13.00
C GLU A 120 -6.90 4.95 14.06
N GLY A 121 -6.67 4.42 15.26
CA GLY A 121 -7.57 4.60 16.43
C GLY A 121 -8.79 3.67 16.46
N ARG A 122 -8.87 2.67 15.58
CA ARG A 122 -9.94 1.65 15.57
C ARG A 122 -9.46 0.22 15.79
N THR A 123 -8.17 -0.01 15.99
CA THR A 123 -7.78 -1.20 16.77
C THR A 123 -8.33 -0.97 18.17
N THR A 124 -9.20 -1.86 18.65
CA THR A 124 -9.43 -1.92 20.08
C THR A 124 -8.08 -2.26 20.70
N ASN A 125 -7.33 -1.23 21.11
CA ASN A 125 -6.54 -1.35 22.31
C ASN A 125 -7.48 -2.00 23.31
N GLY A 126 -7.17 -3.22 23.72
CA GLY A 126 -7.81 -3.85 24.86
C GLY A 126 -7.66 -2.90 26.03
N ALA A 127 -8.63 -2.00 26.20
CA ALA A 127 -8.90 -1.39 27.47
C ALA A 127 -9.38 -2.57 28.31
N THR A 128 -8.42 -3.14 29.05
CA THR A 128 -8.61 -4.09 30.12
C THR A 128 -9.72 -3.58 31.03
N THR A 129 -10.96 -4.01 30.79
CA THR A 129 -11.87 -4.20 31.92
C THR A 129 -11.32 -5.40 32.67
N ASN A 130 -10.71 -5.15 33.82
CA ASN A 130 -10.27 -6.18 34.74
C ASN A 130 -11.37 -7.23 34.91
N GLY A 131 -11.16 -8.41 34.33
CA GLY A 131 -12.05 -9.55 34.35
C GLY A 131 -11.26 -10.74 33.84
N SER A 132 -10.97 -11.66 34.74
CA SER A 132 -10.26 -12.93 34.52
C SER A 132 -10.83 -13.71 33.34
N ASP A 133 -10.04 -13.92 32.31
CA ASP A 133 -9.53 -15.23 31.88
C ASP A 133 -8.68 -15.03 30.63
N ALA A 134 -7.48 -15.62 30.63
CA ALA A 134 -6.51 -15.48 29.57
C ALA A 134 -6.96 -16.24 28.31
N GLU A 135 -7.56 -15.53 27.35
CA GLU A 135 -7.59 -15.93 25.95
C GLU A 135 -6.60 -15.08 25.15
N GLU A 136 -5.73 -15.76 24.41
CA GLU A 136 -4.75 -15.16 23.49
C GLU A 136 -5.43 -14.14 22.57
N THR A 137 -4.96 -12.89 22.64
CA THR A 137 -5.33 -11.80 21.75
C THR A 137 -4.96 -12.16 20.31
N LYS A 138 -5.95 -12.60 19.52
CA LYS A 138 -5.82 -12.78 18.07
C LYS A 138 -5.87 -11.42 17.39
N GLU A 139 -4.72 -10.77 17.26
CA GLU A 139 -4.51 -9.75 16.22
C GLU A 139 -4.82 -10.40 14.87
N GLY A 140 -5.81 -9.90 14.13
CA GLY A 140 -5.81 -10.25 12.71
C GLY A 140 -7.07 -10.32 11.86
N VAL A 141 -8.24 -10.03 12.37
CA VAL A 141 -9.36 -9.71 11.49
C VAL A 141 -9.93 -8.44 12.05
N MET A 142 -9.78 -7.32 11.32
CA MET A 142 -10.55 -6.12 11.65
C MET A 142 -12.02 -6.56 11.63
N ASP A 143 -12.66 -6.60 12.80
CA ASP A 143 -14.06 -7.02 12.89
C ASP A 143 -14.94 -5.90 12.33
N TRP A 144 -15.19 -5.95 11.04
CA TRP A 144 -16.13 -5.06 10.39
C TRP A 144 -17.59 -5.43 10.69
N SER A 145 -17.84 -6.65 11.18
CA SER A 145 -19.17 -7.23 11.37
C SER A 145 -19.85 -6.82 12.69
N GLY A 146 -19.09 -6.31 13.67
CA GLY A 146 -19.56 -5.84 14.98
C GLY A 146 -20.27 -4.47 15.00
N GLY A 147 -20.99 -4.05 13.96
CA GLY A 147 -21.80 -2.81 13.98
C GLY A 147 -21.06 -1.51 13.59
N HIS A 148 -19.98 -1.61 12.82
CA HIS A 148 -19.05 -0.51 12.54
C HIS A 148 -19.40 0.25 11.25
N SER A 149 -20.62 0.82 11.20
CA SER A 149 -21.16 1.52 10.01
C SER A 149 -20.23 2.58 9.41
N ASN A 150 -19.39 3.23 10.22
CA ASN A 150 -18.47 4.26 9.73
C ASN A 150 -17.28 3.70 8.94
N ALA A 151 -16.71 2.55 9.30
CA ALA A 151 -15.51 2.05 8.62
C ALA A 151 -15.83 1.57 7.20
N ILE A 152 -16.88 0.76 7.04
CA ILE A 152 -17.32 0.29 5.72
C ILE A 152 -17.82 1.46 4.87
N HIS A 153 -18.41 2.49 5.50
CA HIS A 153 -18.76 3.74 4.82
C HIS A 153 -17.52 4.50 4.33
N ASP A 154 -16.52 4.69 5.19
CA ASP A 154 -15.23 5.30 4.86
C ASP A 154 -14.57 4.55 3.68
N LEU A 155 -14.55 3.22 3.75
CA LEU A 155 -14.05 2.37 2.67
C LEU A 155 -14.82 2.58 1.36
N LYS A 156 -16.16 2.62 1.39
CA LYS A 156 -16.97 2.87 0.20
C LYS A 156 -16.67 4.24 -0.43
N VAL A 157 -16.39 5.25 0.39
CA VAL A 157 -15.97 6.59 -0.09
C VAL A 157 -14.63 6.51 -0.81
N LEU A 158 -13.64 5.80 -0.25
CA LEU A 158 -12.35 5.56 -0.91
C LEU A 158 -12.50 4.70 -2.17
N TRP A 159 -13.37 3.68 -2.12
CA TRP A 159 -13.63 2.78 -3.24
C TRP A 159 -14.20 3.53 -4.43
N LYS A 160 -15.21 4.41 -4.21
CA LYS A 160 -15.77 5.28 -5.26
C LYS A 160 -14.70 6.11 -5.97
N GLU A 161 -13.64 6.51 -5.26
CA GLU A 161 -12.51 7.19 -5.88
C GLU A 161 -11.64 6.22 -6.71
N MET A 162 -11.38 5.00 -6.23
CA MET A 162 -10.71 3.97 -7.03
C MET A 162 -11.50 3.59 -8.30
N GLU A 163 -12.83 3.53 -8.22
CA GLU A 163 -13.71 3.33 -9.38
C GLU A 163 -13.53 4.43 -10.42
N HIS A 164 -13.32 5.69 -9.99
CA HIS A 164 -13.02 6.78 -10.92
C HIS A 164 -11.73 6.51 -11.70
N TYR A 165 -10.66 6.02 -11.06
CA TYR A 165 -9.43 5.64 -11.78
C TYR A 165 -9.66 4.45 -12.73
N ALA A 166 -10.49 3.48 -12.34
CA ALA A 166 -10.82 2.33 -13.17
C ALA A 166 -11.65 2.72 -14.41
N ASN A 167 -12.68 3.54 -14.23
CA ASN A 167 -13.54 4.06 -15.30
C ASN A 167 -12.75 4.92 -16.30
N ASN A 168 -11.73 5.65 -15.83
CA ASN A 168 -10.80 6.38 -16.69
C ASN A 168 -9.66 5.52 -17.27
N LYS A 169 -9.74 4.19 -17.12
CA LYS A 169 -8.75 3.21 -17.63
C LYS A 169 -7.34 3.40 -17.08
N LYS A 170 -7.17 4.10 -15.97
CA LYS A 170 -5.89 4.22 -15.25
C LYS A 170 -5.60 2.99 -14.39
N ILE A 171 -6.61 2.19 -14.04
CA ILE A 171 -6.44 0.94 -13.28
C ILE A 171 -7.35 -0.13 -13.88
N CYS A 172 -6.79 -1.30 -14.25
CA CYS A 172 -7.58 -2.34 -14.91
C CYS A 172 -8.33 -3.26 -13.94
N GLN A 173 -7.80 -3.47 -12.73
CA GLN A 173 -8.39 -4.36 -11.71
C GLN A 173 -8.26 -3.73 -10.33
N LEU A 174 -9.36 -3.75 -9.56
CA LEU A 174 -9.36 -3.25 -8.18
C LEU A 174 -9.39 -4.43 -7.21
N GLY A 175 -8.65 -4.29 -6.12
CA GLY A 175 -8.61 -5.25 -5.04
C GLY A 175 -8.71 -4.62 -3.67
N ILE A 176 -9.07 -5.43 -2.70
CA ILE A 176 -9.18 -5.04 -1.29
C ILE A 176 -8.53 -6.10 -0.39
N ALA A 177 -7.82 -5.67 0.63
CA ALA A 177 -7.23 -6.52 1.65
C ALA A 177 -8.06 -6.50 2.95
N ASP A 178 -8.06 -7.61 3.67
CA ASP A 178 -8.54 -7.77 5.05
C ASP A 178 -10.02 -7.41 5.29
N LEU A 179 -10.87 -7.65 4.30
CA LEU A 179 -12.33 -7.60 4.46
C LEU A 179 -12.89 -8.98 4.83
N ASP A 180 -13.81 -9.00 5.79
CA ASP A 180 -14.64 -10.16 6.04
C ASP A 180 -15.68 -10.35 4.91
N VAL A 181 -16.31 -11.52 4.89
CA VAL A 181 -17.28 -11.90 3.85
C VAL A 181 -18.50 -10.98 3.78
N ASN A 182 -18.98 -10.44 4.90
CA ASN A 182 -20.17 -9.58 4.90
C ASN A 182 -19.83 -8.20 4.34
N SER A 183 -18.71 -7.62 4.76
CA SER A 183 -18.24 -6.34 4.21
C SER A 183 -17.87 -6.45 2.74
N LEU A 184 -17.28 -7.56 2.31
CA LEU A 184 -16.98 -7.80 0.90
C LEU A 184 -18.26 -7.91 0.06
N LYS A 185 -19.28 -8.62 0.56
CA LYS A 185 -20.62 -8.66 -0.07
C LYS A 185 -21.26 -7.28 -0.16
N GLU A 186 -21.17 -6.50 0.91
CA GLU A 186 -21.70 -5.15 0.97
C GLU A 186 -20.99 -4.21 -0.02
N LEU A 187 -19.66 -4.26 -0.09
CA LEU A 187 -18.87 -3.50 -1.05
C LEU A 187 -19.18 -3.93 -2.49
N HIS A 188 -19.20 -5.23 -2.76
CA HIS A 188 -19.49 -5.78 -4.08
C HIS A 188 -20.88 -5.36 -4.56
N SER A 189 -21.92 -5.50 -3.73
CA SER A 189 -23.29 -5.12 -4.12
C SER A 189 -23.52 -3.63 -4.35
N THR A 190 -22.62 -2.75 -3.86
CA THR A 190 -22.76 -1.28 -3.95
C THR A 190 -21.74 -0.61 -4.88
N SER A 191 -20.78 -1.38 -5.39
CA SER A 191 -19.78 -0.91 -6.34
C SER A 191 -20.29 -1.01 -7.78
N GLU A 192 -19.90 -0.05 -8.60
CA GLU A 192 -20.04 -0.11 -10.05
C GLU A 192 -18.86 -0.90 -10.64
N PHE A 193 -17.65 -0.65 -10.12
CA PHE A 193 -16.46 -1.42 -10.44
C PHE A 193 -16.15 -2.37 -9.28
N HIS A 194 -16.57 -3.61 -9.44
CA HIS A 194 -16.49 -4.64 -8.42
C HIS A 194 -15.03 -5.00 -8.06
N PRO A 195 -14.75 -5.35 -6.79
CA PRO A 195 -13.46 -5.91 -6.44
C PRO A 195 -13.25 -7.23 -7.17
N SER A 196 -12.17 -7.33 -7.95
CA SER A 196 -11.78 -8.57 -8.64
C SER A 196 -10.65 -9.30 -7.92
N ILE A 197 -10.11 -8.72 -6.84
CA ILE A 197 -9.07 -9.31 -5.99
C ILE A 197 -9.47 -9.10 -4.53
N ALA A 198 -9.45 -10.16 -3.74
CA ALA A 198 -9.56 -10.11 -2.30
C ALA A 198 -8.29 -10.68 -1.67
N GLN A 199 -7.76 -10.00 -0.67
CA GLN A 199 -6.55 -10.39 0.04
C GLN A 199 -6.87 -10.68 1.51
N ILE A 200 -6.33 -11.77 2.05
CA ILE A 200 -6.45 -12.13 3.47
C ILE A 200 -5.06 -12.27 4.08
N ASN A 201 -4.89 -11.70 5.26
CA ASN A 201 -3.67 -11.89 6.03
C ASN A 201 -3.52 -13.33 6.55
N ILE A 202 -2.36 -13.96 6.30
CA ILE A 202 -2.08 -15.32 6.78
C ILE A 202 -1.57 -15.37 8.22
N SER A 203 -1.10 -14.25 8.79
CA SER A 203 -0.75 -14.21 10.22
C SER A 203 -1.98 -14.42 11.11
N THR A 204 -3.17 -14.34 10.52
CA THR A 204 -4.45 -14.23 11.22
C THR A 204 -5.36 -15.40 10.93
N CYS A 205 -5.06 -16.18 9.89
CA CYS A 205 -5.92 -17.26 9.41
C CYS A 205 -5.11 -18.35 8.67
N CYS A 206 -4.91 -19.50 9.31
CA CYS A 206 -4.29 -20.68 8.66
C CYS A 206 -5.25 -21.36 7.65
N VAL A 207 -6.55 -21.08 7.75
CA VAL A 207 -7.61 -21.67 6.92
C VAL A 207 -8.56 -20.57 6.47
N VAL A 208 -8.46 -20.19 5.20
CA VAL A 208 -9.35 -19.21 4.58
C VAL A 208 -10.83 -19.58 4.83
N PRO A 209 -11.68 -18.68 5.37
CA PRO A 209 -13.06 -19.00 5.72
C PRO A 209 -13.88 -19.53 4.52
N PRO A 210 -14.55 -20.70 4.62
CA PRO A 210 -15.31 -21.27 3.51
C PRO A 210 -16.36 -20.32 2.88
N PRO A 211 -17.14 -19.54 3.66
CA PRO A 211 -18.09 -18.58 3.08
C PRO A 211 -17.44 -17.50 2.21
N LEU A 212 -16.20 -17.12 2.54
CA LEU A 212 -15.43 -16.15 1.77
C LEU A 212 -14.90 -16.78 0.47
N GLN A 213 -14.44 -18.03 0.51
CA GLN A 213 -14.04 -18.78 -0.69
C GLN A 213 -15.21 -18.93 -1.68
N GLU A 214 -16.36 -19.38 -1.18
CA GLU A 214 -17.57 -19.55 -1.99
C GLU A 214 -18.01 -18.24 -2.64
N PHE A 215 -18.05 -17.15 -1.86
CA PHE A 215 -18.42 -15.85 -2.39
C PHE A 215 -17.44 -15.36 -3.47
N CYS A 216 -16.13 -15.50 -3.24
CA CYS A 216 -15.12 -15.12 -4.21
C CYS A 216 -15.24 -15.95 -5.51
N GLN A 217 -15.42 -17.26 -5.38
CA GLN A 217 -15.58 -18.16 -6.53
C GLN A 217 -16.84 -17.82 -7.35
N GLN A 218 -17.97 -17.54 -6.69
CA GLN A 218 -19.23 -17.22 -7.36
C GLN A 218 -19.20 -15.89 -8.13
N ASN A 219 -18.34 -14.96 -7.73
CA ASN A 219 -18.26 -13.61 -8.29
C ASN A 219 -16.95 -13.35 -9.05
N ASP A 220 -16.19 -14.40 -9.40
CA ASP A 220 -14.90 -14.32 -10.12
C ASP A 220 -13.89 -13.37 -9.44
N ILE A 221 -13.86 -13.39 -8.10
CA ILE A 221 -12.90 -12.62 -7.29
C ILE A 221 -11.69 -13.50 -7.00
N GLN A 222 -10.51 -13.03 -7.42
CA GLN A 222 -9.26 -13.72 -7.12
C GLN A 222 -8.93 -13.60 -5.63
N LEU A 223 -8.97 -14.72 -4.92
CA LEU A 223 -8.61 -14.77 -3.50
C LEU A 223 -7.12 -15.04 -3.31
N LEU A 224 -6.41 -14.10 -2.70
CA LEU A 224 -4.97 -14.11 -2.48
C LEU A 224 -4.64 -13.99 -0.99
N THR A 225 -3.41 -14.36 -0.63
CA THR A 225 -2.89 -14.24 0.74
C THR A 225 -1.75 -13.22 0.83
N HIS A 226 -1.57 -12.60 1.99
CA HIS A 226 -0.41 -11.75 2.30
C HIS A 226 0.00 -11.83 3.77
N SER A 227 1.17 -11.30 4.10
CA SER A 227 1.71 -11.20 5.47
C SER A 227 2.10 -9.77 5.84
N ASP A 228 1.52 -8.79 5.15
CA ASP A 228 1.74 -7.37 5.44
C ASP A 228 1.16 -7.00 6.83
N PRO A 229 1.82 -6.12 7.61
CA PRO A 229 1.22 -5.55 8.82
C PRO A 229 0.12 -4.52 8.48
N GLU A 230 -0.74 -4.19 9.44
CA GLU A 230 -1.77 -3.15 9.30
C GLU A 230 -1.15 -1.75 9.09
N GLU A 231 -0.08 -1.44 9.83
CA GLU A 231 0.73 -0.25 9.63
C GLU A 231 2.10 -0.68 9.09
N ILE A 232 2.35 -0.44 7.80
CA ILE A 232 3.61 -0.86 7.15
C ILE A 232 4.80 0.05 7.48
N LEU A 233 4.54 1.31 7.79
CA LEU A 233 5.55 2.30 8.14
C LEU A 233 4.96 3.32 9.11
N SER A 234 5.47 3.37 10.32
CA SER A 234 5.03 4.30 11.35
C SER A 234 5.88 5.57 11.40
N LYS A 235 5.34 6.64 12.01
CA LYS A 235 6.10 7.86 12.33
C LYS A 235 7.34 7.54 13.18
N GLU A 236 7.22 6.61 14.11
CA GLU A 236 8.32 6.22 14.99
C GLU A 236 9.47 5.62 14.18
N ILE A 237 9.20 4.65 13.28
CA ILE A 237 10.22 4.06 12.42
C ILE A 237 10.87 5.11 11.52
N LEU A 238 10.06 6.02 10.96
CA LEU A 238 10.55 7.10 10.10
C LEU A 238 11.52 8.04 10.84
N CYS A 239 11.27 8.29 12.12
CA CYS A 239 12.12 9.11 12.99
C CYS A 239 13.35 8.34 13.49
N THR A 240 13.15 7.19 14.14
CA THR A 240 14.19 6.49 14.91
C THR A 240 15.12 5.61 14.08
N GLU A 241 14.60 4.97 13.02
CA GLU A 241 15.39 4.04 12.20
C GLU A 241 15.92 4.67 10.91
N LEU A 242 15.30 5.77 10.47
CA LEU A 242 15.52 6.37 9.16
C LEU A 242 16.03 7.82 9.21
N ASP A 243 16.16 8.41 10.41
CA ASP A 243 16.62 9.79 10.64
C ASP A 243 15.78 10.86 9.88
N VAL A 244 14.49 10.61 9.63
CA VAL A 244 13.56 11.55 8.95
C VAL A 244 12.66 12.23 9.99
N ASP A 245 13.27 13.14 10.76
CA ASP A 245 12.63 13.83 11.87
C ASP A 245 11.58 14.85 11.44
N GLY A 246 10.47 14.90 12.20
CA GLY A 246 9.42 15.89 12.01
C GLY A 246 8.49 15.60 10.83
N PHE A 247 8.50 14.37 10.29
CA PHE A 247 7.54 13.93 9.28
C PHE A 247 6.74 12.73 9.77
N ALA A 248 5.53 12.56 9.24
CA ALA A 248 4.67 11.41 9.47
C ALA A 248 4.20 10.84 8.12
N PRO A 249 4.28 9.52 7.91
CA PRO A 249 3.76 8.90 6.70
C PRO A 249 2.24 9.09 6.61
N LYS A 250 1.75 9.27 5.39
CA LYS A 250 0.32 9.44 5.06
C LYS A 250 -0.21 8.34 4.18
N TRP A 251 0.64 7.80 3.32
CA TRP A 251 0.37 6.65 2.48
C TRP A 251 1.69 5.99 2.10
N THR A 252 1.64 4.68 1.91
CA THR A 252 2.74 3.90 1.32
C THR A 252 2.17 3.05 0.21
N ILE A 253 2.81 3.02 -0.95
CA ILE A 253 2.41 2.16 -2.06
C ILE A 253 3.57 1.28 -2.47
N ARG A 254 3.35 -0.05 -2.41
CA ARG A 254 4.30 -1.06 -2.90
C ARG A 254 3.92 -1.42 -4.32
N PHE A 255 4.88 -1.46 -5.23
CA PHE A 255 4.65 -1.85 -6.63
C PHE A 255 5.56 -2.98 -7.08
N GLN A 256 5.10 -3.72 -8.08
CA GLN A 256 5.84 -4.78 -8.75
C GLN A 256 5.54 -4.79 -10.24
N VAL A 257 6.58 -5.00 -11.04
CA VAL A 257 6.53 -5.03 -12.51
C VAL A 257 6.98 -6.40 -12.98
N HIS A 258 6.08 -7.16 -13.59
CA HIS A 258 6.33 -8.52 -14.08
C HIS A 258 6.29 -8.58 -15.60
N VAL A 259 7.24 -9.28 -16.21
CA VAL A 259 7.24 -9.59 -17.64
C VAL A 259 6.32 -10.80 -17.87
N LYS A 260 5.19 -10.58 -18.57
CA LYS A 260 4.10 -11.57 -18.71
C LYS A 260 4.57 -12.88 -19.34
N CYS A 261 5.39 -12.83 -20.39
CA CYS A 261 5.79 -14.02 -21.15
C CYS A 261 6.78 -14.93 -20.42
N ARG A 262 7.42 -14.46 -19.34
CA ARG A 262 8.42 -15.23 -18.59
C ARG A 262 8.10 -15.35 -17.09
N GLY A 263 7.10 -14.63 -16.61
CA GLY A 263 6.78 -14.55 -15.18
C GLY A 263 7.90 -13.93 -14.34
N VAL A 264 8.82 -13.18 -14.96
CA VAL A 264 10.00 -12.61 -14.30
C VAL A 264 9.66 -11.24 -13.72
N LEU A 265 10.05 -11.02 -12.47
CA LEU A 265 9.96 -9.71 -11.83
C LEU A 265 11.08 -8.80 -12.38
N ALA A 266 10.70 -7.77 -13.13
CA ALA A 266 11.61 -6.82 -13.77
C ALA A 266 11.95 -5.62 -12.87
N ALA A 267 11.00 -5.21 -12.02
CA ALA A 267 11.22 -4.17 -11.02
C ALA A 267 10.28 -4.37 -9.83
N LYS A 268 10.71 -3.93 -8.65
CA LYS A 268 9.85 -3.74 -7.47
C LYS A 268 10.34 -2.54 -6.66
N GLY A 269 9.46 -1.96 -5.86
CA GLY A 269 9.82 -0.85 -4.98
C GLY A 269 8.65 -0.33 -4.18
N TYR A 270 8.90 0.77 -3.49
CA TYR A 270 7.96 1.47 -2.62
C TYR A 270 8.01 2.97 -2.90
N VAL A 271 6.85 3.61 -2.79
CA VAL A 271 6.73 5.07 -2.77
C VAL A 271 5.96 5.47 -1.52
N ILE A 272 6.46 6.45 -0.79
CA ILE A 272 5.91 6.92 0.48
C ILE A 272 5.58 8.40 0.33
N GLY A 273 4.37 8.78 0.71
CA GLY A 273 4.02 10.19 0.94
C GLY A 273 4.05 10.49 2.43
N ALA A 274 4.81 11.48 2.84
CA ALA A 274 4.92 11.93 4.23
C ALA A 274 4.69 13.44 4.32
N ASN A 275 4.04 13.88 5.39
CA ASN A 275 3.84 15.30 5.67
C ASN A 275 4.59 15.69 6.94
N LYS A 276 4.98 16.96 7.01
CA LYS A 276 5.53 17.54 8.23
C LYS A 276 4.51 17.38 9.37
N ALA A 277 4.98 16.85 10.50
CA ALA A 277 4.20 16.48 11.67
C ALA A 277 4.07 17.62 12.69
#